data_AF-A0A945YWI1-F1
#
_entry.id   AF-A0A945YWI1-F1
#
_cell.length_a   1.000
_cell.length_b   1.000
_cell.length_c   1.000
_cell.angle_alpha   90.00
_cell.angle_beta   90.00
_cell.angle_gamma   90.00
#
_symmetry.space_group_name_H-M   'P 1'
#
loop_
_entity.id
_entity.type
_entity.pdbx_description
1 polymer ?
#
loop_
_entity_poly.entity_id
_entity_poly.type
_entity_poly.pdbx_seq_one_letter_code
_entity_poly.pdbx_strand_id
1 'polypeptide(L)'
;MKYCIKHLHFDTEIFNIKCGKVELTNEYLSENDIKYLLEDAKKRNIDHLVATVPSEHAAVCNLLEDFSFRFKVCSLYLEKLLTTSINNADEDVSIYNGDNDERLIEITVKAFSSGTRFHFEQCFTSIQVAELHKRWINNLINDRN
;
A
#
# COMPACT_ATOMS: atom_id res chain seq x y z
N MET A 1 -3.62 -18.61 12.43
CA MET A 1 -3.47 -18.87 10.99
C MET A 1 -2.08 -18.36 10.59
N LYS A 2 -1.25 -19.16 9.89
CA LYS A 2 0.17 -18.83 9.58
C LYS A 2 0.33 -17.82 8.44
N TYR A 3 -0.72 -17.66 7.66
CA TYR A 3 -0.84 -16.71 6.55
C TYR A 3 -2.33 -16.62 6.19
N CYS A 4 -2.74 -15.53 5.57
CA CYS A 4 -4.07 -15.38 4.97
C CYS A 4 -4.06 -14.34 3.85
N ILE A 5 -5.16 -14.27 3.09
CA ILE A 5 -5.37 -13.19 2.14
C ILE A 5 -6.34 -12.17 2.75
N LYS A 6 -5.84 -10.96 3.00
CA LYS A 6 -6.67 -9.82 3.37
C LYS A 6 -7.25 -9.18 2.12
N HIS A 7 -8.55 -8.95 2.11
CA HIS A 7 -9.20 -8.18 1.04
C HIS A 7 -8.83 -6.70 1.22
N LEU A 8 -8.29 -6.09 0.18
CA LEU A 8 -8.06 -4.65 0.08
C LEU A 8 -9.33 -3.98 -0.44
N HIS A 9 -10.31 -3.74 0.45
CA HIS A 9 -11.60 -3.13 0.08
C HIS A 9 -11.44 -1.76 -0.57
N PHE A 10 -10.60 -0.90 0.01
CA PHE A 10 -10.35 0.45 -0.50
C PHE A 10 -9.78 0.43 -1.93
N ASP A 11 -8.70 -0.33 -2.16
CA ASP A 11 -8.11 -0.52 -3.48
C ASP A 11 -9.13 -1.13 -4.46
N THR A 12 -9.92 -2.11 -4.02
CA THR A 12 -10.93 -2.76 -4.87
C THR A 12 -11.99 -1.78 -5.36
N GLU A 13 -12.46 -0.92 -4.47
CA GLU A 13 -13.49 0.08 -4.79
C GLU A 13 -12.98 1.11 -5.79
N ILE A 14 -11.74 1.59 -5.62
CA ILE A 14 -11.14 2.60 -6.50
C ILE A 14 -10.78 2.03 -7.87
N PHE A 15 -10.16 0.85 -7.89
CA PHE A 15 -9.63 0.28 -9.12
C PHE A 15 -10.65 -0.58 -9.88
N ASN A 16 -11.79 -0.88 -9.26
CA ASN A 16 -12.81 -1.77 -9.82
C ASN A 16 -12.25 -3.14 -10.26
N ILE A 17 -11.27 -3.64 -9.50
CA ILE A 17 -10.71 -5.00 -9.62
C ILE A 17 -10.56 -5.57 -8.22
N LYS A 18 -10.79 -6.87 -8.01
CA LYS A 18 -10.68 -7.43 -6.65
C LYS A 18 -9.22 -7.57 -6.22
N CYS A 19 -8.83 -6.73 -5.27
CA CYS A 19 -7.45 -6.67 -4.75
C CYS A 19 -7.30 -7.46 -3.44
N GLY A 20 -6.25 -8.27 -3.34
CA GLY A 20 -5.89 -9.01 -2.13
C GLY A 20 -4.46 -8.75 -1.71
N LYS A 21 -4.17 -8.85 -0.41
CA LYS A 21 -2.82 -8.86 0.13
C LYS A 21 -2.57 -10.16 0.88
N VAL A 22 -1.47 -10.83 0.56
CA VAL A 22 -0.93 -11.91 1.39
C VAL A 22 -0.40 -11.30 2.69
N GLU A 23 -1.01 -11.66 3.82
CA GLU A 23 -0.48 -11.36 5.15
C GLU A 23 0.33 -12.55 5.64
N LEU A 24 1.63 -12.31 5.84
CA LEU A 24 2.56 -13.28 6.39
C LEU A 24 2.63 -13.07 7.90
N THR A 25 2.31 -14.09 8.68
CA THR A 25 2.50 -14.05 10.14
C THR A 25 3.75 -14.79 10.59
N ASN A 26 4.42 -15.50 9.67
CA ASN A 26 5.66 -16.23 9.91
C ASN A 26 6.71 -15.93 8.83
N GLU A 27 7.97 -16.14 9.21
CA GLU A 27 9.20 -15.90 8.42
C GLU A 27 9.38 -16.83 7.21
N TYR A 28 8.58 -17.89 7.08
CA TYR A 28 8.76 -18.93 6.05
C TYR A 28 7.44 -19.30 5.37
N LEU A 29 7.44 -19.28 4.04
CA LEU A 29 6.42 -19.90 3.18
C LEU A 29 7.03 -21.10 2.45
N SER A 30 6.30 -22.21 2.40
CA SER A 30 6.61 -23.32 1.50
C SER A 30 5.87 -23.17 0.16
N GLU A 31 6.28 -23.93 -0.86
CA GLU A 31 5.54 -24.01 -2.12
C GLU A 31 4.07 -24.38 -1.94
N ASN A 32 3.77 -25.28 -1.00
CA ASN A 32 2.39 -25.72 -0.74
C ASN A 32 1.55 -24.60 -0.13
N ASP A 33 2.16 -23.74 0.69
CA ASP A 33 1.49 -22.58 1.26
C ASP A 33 1.12 -21.56 0.18
N ILE A 34 2.02 -21.31 -0.78
CA ILE A 34 1.74 -20.42 -1.92
C ILE A 34 0.67 -21.02 -2.83
N LYS A 35 0.76 -22.32 -3.15
CA LYS A 35 -0.28 -23.02 -3.93
C LYS A 35 -1.66 -22.88 -3.25
N TYR A 36 -1.72 -23.04 -1.93
CA TYR A 36 -2.95 -22.85 -1.17
C TYR A 36 -3.46 -21.41 -1.25
N LEU A 37 -2.58 -20.41 -1.07
CA LEU A 37 -2.94 -18.98 -1.20
C LEU A 37 -3.48 -18.66 -2.60
N LEU A 38 -2.86 -19.18 -3.66
CA LEU A 38 -3.32 -18.97 -5.03
C LEU A 38 -4.69 -19.61 -5.28
N GLU A 39 -4.95 -20.80 -4.72
CA GLU A 39 -6.28 -21.42 -4.80
C GLU A 39 -7.34 -20.67 -3.97
N ASP A 40 -6.99 -20.11 -2.80
CA ASP A 40 -7.90 -19.23 -2.05
C ASP A 40 -8.22 -17.95 -2.82
N ALA A 41 -7.20 -17.32 -3.43
CA ALA A 41 -7.35 -16.14 -4.27
C ALA A 41 -8.33 -16.40 -5.43
N LYS A 42 -8.15 -17.53 -6.14
CA LYS A 42 -9.06 -17.96 -7.21
C LYS A 42 -10.48 -18.15 -6.71
N LYS A 43 -10.69 -18.89 -5.61
CA LYS A 43 -12.03 -19.13 -5.03
C LYS A 43 -12.74 -17.82 -4.64
N ARG A 44 -11.99 -16.82 -4.21
CA ARG A 44 -12.50 -15.50 -3.82
C ARG A 44 -12.63 -14.53 -5.00
N ASN A 45 -12.23 -14.96 -6.20
CA ASN A 45 -12.14 -14.15 -7.42
C ASN A 45 -11.25 -12.92 -7.22
N ILE A 46 -10.07 -13.07 -6.64
CA ILE A 46 -9.10 -11.98 -6.48
C ILE A 46 -8.30 -11.86 -7.77
N ASP A 47 -8.43 -10.72 -8.45
CA ASP A 47 -7.79 -10.44 -9.74
C ASP A 47 -6.36 -9.93 -9.58
N HIS A 48 -6.07 -9.26 -8.47
CA HIS A 48 -4.77 -8.65 -8.19
C HIS A 48 -4.32 -8.98 -6.77
N LEU A 49 -3.32 -9.86 -6.65
CA LEU A 49 -2.78 -10.31 -5.37
C LEU A 49 -1.38 -9.71 -5.16
N VAL A 50 -1.20 -9.01 -4.04
CA VAL A 50 0.10 -8.44 -3.65
C VAL A 50 0.66 -9.12 -2.40
N ALA A 51 1.98 -9.11 -2.28
CA ALA A 51 2.68 -9.52 -1.07
C ALA A 51 3.69 -8.45 -0.66
N THR A 52 3.89 -8.28 0.64
CA THR A 52 4.98 -7.49 1.19
C THR A 52 5.85 -8.43 2.00
N VAL A 53 7.12 -8.53 1.64
CA VAL A 53 8.06 -9.46 2.27
C VAL A 53 9.18 -8.65 2.93
N PRO A 54 9.44 -8.85 4.24
CA PRO A 54 10.60 -8.27 4.90
C PRO A 54 11.91 -8.67 4.20
N SER A 55 12.87 -7.75 4.14
CA SER A 55 14.13 -7.93 3.40
C SER A 55 14.97 -9.12 3.87
N GLU A 56 14.87 -9.45 5.15
CA GLU A 56 15.49 -10.59 5.82
C GLU A 56 14.95 -11.95 5.35
N HIS A 57 13.83 -11.96 4.61
CA HIS A 57 13.20 -13.17 4.06
C HIS A 57 13.37 -13.27 2.54
N ALA A 58 14.57 -12.96 2.02
CA ALA A 58 14.87 -13.00 0.58
C ALA A 58 14.50 -14.34 -0.11
N ALA A 59 14.58 -15.47 0.61
CA ALA A 59 14.17 -16.77 0.09
C ALA A 59 12.67 -16.83 -0.25
N VAL A 60 11.82 -16.14 0.52
CA VAL A 60 10.38 -16.03 0.26
C VAL A 60 10.13 -15.19 -0.99
N CYS A 61 10.91 -14.13 -1.24
CA CYS A 61 10.82 -13.36 -2.48
C CYS A 61 11.08 -14.22 -3.71
N ASN A 62 12.20 -14.96 -3.72
CA ASN A 62 12.54 -15.86 -4.84
C ASN A 62 11.43 -16.89 -5.08
N LEU A 63 10.90 -17.46 -4.00
CA LEU A 63 9.81 -18.42 -4.10
C LEU A 63 8.54 -17.78 -4.68
N LEU A 64 8.17 -16.56 -4.28
CA LEU A 64 7.03 -15.86 -4.87
C LEU A 64 7.25 -15.57 -6.37
N GLU A 65 8.48 -15.24 -6.78
CA GLU A 65 8.85 -15.04 -8.19
C GLU A 65 8.66 -16.32 -9.01
N ASP A 66 9.00 -17.50 -8.47
CA ASP A 66 8.74 -18.79 -9.11
C ASP A 66 7.23 -19.03 -9.37
N PHE A 67 6.36 -18.41 -8.56
CA PHE A 67 4.90 -18.39 -8.74
C PHE A 67 4.39 -17.15 -9.49
N SER A 68 5.23 -16.52 -10.32
CA SER A 68 4.89 -15.39 -11.19
C SER A 68 4.52 -14.08 -10.48
N PHE A 69 4.78 -13.95 -9.17
CA PHE A 69 4.83 -12.62 -8.57
C PHE A 69 5.96 -11.82 -9.20
N ARG A 70 5.78 -10.51 -9.30
CA ARG A 70 6.81 -9.60 -9.84
C ARG A 70 7.22 -8.63 -8.77
N PHE A 71 8.53 -8.45 -8.58
CA PHE A 71 9.04 -7.38 -7.74
C PHE A 71 8.60 -6.01 -8.30
N LYS A 72 8.20 -5.10 -7.40
CA LYS A 72 7.68 -3.77 -7.78
C LYS A 72 8.41 -2.62 -7.10
N VAL A 73 8.53 -2.67 -5.78
CA VAL A 73 9.12 -1.58 -5.00
C VAL A 73 9.70 -2.11 -3.70
N CYS A 74 10.79 -1.49 -3.26
CA CYS A 74 11.33 -1.65 -1.90
C CYS A 74 10.88 -0.44 -1.07
N SER A 75 10.44 -0.69 0.17
CA SER A 75 10.07 0.36 1.13
C SER A 75 11.00 0.29 2.33
N LEU A 76 11.45 1.45 2.80
CA LEU A 76 12.22 1.58 4.04
C LEU A 76 11.29 2.12 5.13
N TYR A 77 11.22 1.40 6.25
CA TYR A 77 10.59 1.91 7.45
C TYR A 77 11.67 2.55 8.33
N LEU A 78 11.50 3.83 8.65
CA LEU A 78 12.43 4.60 9.46
C LEU A 78 11.72 5.02 10.75
N GLU A 79 12.36 4.75 11.88
CA GLU A 79 11.87 5.14 13.21
C GLU A 79 12.90 6.05 13.88
N LYS A 80 12.43 7.12 14.51
CA LYS A 80 13.25 8.03 15.31
C LYS A 80 12.58 8.27 16.65
N LEU A 81 13.23 7.86 17.74
CA LEU A 81 12.80 8.16 19.09
C LEU A 81 13.01 9.65 19.38
N LEU A 82 11.92 10.36 19.70
CA LEU A 82 11.98 11.76 20.11
C LEU A 82 12.28 11.82 21.61
N THR A 83 13.56 11.99 21.97
CA THR A 83 14.01 12.07 23.37
C THR A 83 14.02 13.50 23.93
N THR A 84 13.82 14.50 23.07
CA THR A 84 13.70 15.92 23.42
C THR A 84 12.54 16.52 22.65
N SER A 85 11.78 17.40 23.31
CA SER A 85 10.75 18.19 22.65
C SER A 85 11.40 18.99 21.52
N ILE A 86 11.06 18.66 20.27
CA ILE A 86 11.49 19.46 19.12
C ILE A 86 10.69 20.76 19.19
N ASN A 87 11.24 21.77 19.87
CA ASN A 87 10.64 23.10 19.99
C ASN A 87 10.90 23.99 18.77
N ASN A 88 11.49 23.44 17.71
CA ASN A 88 11.73 24.15 16.47
C ASN A 88 10.71 23.65 15.45
N ALA A 89 9.44 24.05 15.60
CA ALA A 89 8.64 24.24 14.40
C ALA A 89 9.32 25.41 13.68
N ASP A 90 9.87 25.16 12.48
CA ASP A 90 10.27 26.25 11.59
C ASP A 90 9.11 27.26 11.50
N GLU A 91 9.42 28.55 11.44
CA GLU A 91 8.40 29.63 11.42
C GLU A 91 7.35 29.45 10.31
N ASP A 92 7.66 28.66 9.29
CA ASP A 92 6.82 28.37 8.14
C ASP A 92 5.91 27.11 8.28
N VAL A 93 5.95 26.39 9.41
CA VAL A 93 5.12 25.19 9.63
C VAL A 93 3.97 25.51 10.57
N SER A 94 2.77 25.69 10.01
CA SER A 94 1.54 25.85 10.78
C SER A 94 0.81 24.52 10.97
N ILE A 95 0.12 24.40 12.10
CA ILE A 95 -0.84 23.32 12.29
C ILE A 95 -1.96 23.55 11.28
N TYR A 96 -2.16 22.59 10.38
CA TYR A 96 -3.28 22.59 9.43
C TYR A 96 -4.59 22.86 10.19
N ASN A 97 -5.48 23.68 9.67
CA ASN A 97 -6.69 24.13 10.38
C ASN A 97 -7.99 23.93 9.57
N GLY A 98 -7.93 23.29 8.40
CA GLY A 98 -9.09 23.06 7.53
C GLY A 98 -9.39 24.17 6.52
N ASP A 99 -8.60 25.25 6.47
CA ASP A 99 -8.90 26.38 5.58
C ASP A 99 -8.48 26.15 4.10
N ASN A 100 -7.81 25.03 3.79
CA ASN A 100 -7.12 24.83 2.50
C ASN A 100 -7.24 23.40 1.94
N ASP A 101 -8.37 22.74 2.15
CA ASP A 101 -8.60 21.35 1.75
C ASP A 101 -8.39 21.13 0.24
N GLU A 102 -8.94 22.02 -0.59
CA GLU A 102 -8.80 21.94 -2.05
C GLU A 102 -7.32 21.96 -2.47
N ARG A 103 -6.54 22.85 -1.86
CA ARG A 103 -5.12 22.99 -2.17
C ARG A 103 -4.31 21.79 -1.68
N LEU A 104 -4.64 21.26 -0.51
CA LEU A 104 -4.01 20.06 0.05
C LEU A 104 -4.29 18.83 -0.84
N ILE A 105 -5.53 18.69 -1.33
CA ILE A 105 -5.91 17.65 -2.28
C ILE A 105 -5.13 17.80 -3.59
N GLU A 106 -5.08 19.00 -4.16
CA GLU A 106 -4.36 19.28 -5.40
C GLU A 106 -2.87 18.92 -5.31
N ILE A 107 -2.20 19.37 -4.24
CA ILE A 107 -0.78 19.07 -4.01
C ILE A 107 -0.57 17.58 -3.84
N THR A 108 -1.44 16.89 -3.08
CA THR A 108 -1.32 15.44 -2.88
C THR A 108 -1.41 14.69 -4.20
N VAL A 109 -2.43 14.98 -5.02
CA VAL A 109 -2.59 14.30 -6.33
C VAL A 109 -1.39 14.57 -7.24
N LYS A 110 -0.84 15.79 -7.25
CA LYS A 110 0.36 16.13 -8.02
C LYS A 110 1.61 15.43 -7.51
N ALA A 111 1.81 15.39 -6.20
CA ALA A 111 2.99 14.76 -5.59
C ALA A 111 3.04 13.25 -5.86
N PHE A 112 1.88 12.60 -5.90
CA PHE A 112 1.75 11.17 -6.13
C PHE A 112 1.28 10.81 -7.55
N SER A 113 1.48 11.72 -8.52
CA SER A 113 1.06 11.50 -9.92
C SER A 113 1.94 10.51 -10.70
N SER A 114 3.06 10.07 -10.12
CA SER A 114 3.97 9.09 -10.70
C SER A 114 4.81 8.41 -9.61
N GLY A 115 5.52 7.34 -9.96
CA GLY A 115 6.51 6.70 -9.07
C GLY A 115 5.95 5.92 -7.88
N THR A 116 4.63 5.91 -7.66
CA THR A 116 4.01 5.04 -6.65
C THR A 116 3.90 3.60 -7.15
N ARG A 117 3.74 2.64 -6.23
CA ARG A 117 3.64 1.20 -6.56
C ARG A 117 2.57 0.88 -7.60
N PHE A 118 1.51 1.69 -7.67
CA PHE A 118 0.38 1.48 -8.58
C PHE A 118 0.70 1.87 -10.03
N HIS A 119 1.66 2.76 -10.27
CA HIS A 119 2.04 3.18 -11.63
C HIS A 119 2.85 2.11 -12.38
N PHE A 120 3.34 1.09 -11.68
CA PHE A 120 4.08 -0.03 -12.27
C PHE A 120 3.16 -1.20 -12.68
N GLU A 121 1.84 -1.06 -12.51
CA GLU A 121 0.85 -2.05 -12.89
C GLU A 121 0.03 -1.57 -14.08
N GLN A 122 -0.10 -2.43 -15.10
CA GLN A 122 -0.90 -2.10 -16.29
C GLN A 122 -2.41 -2.13 -16.03
N CYS A 123 -2.86 -2.79 -14.97
CA CYS A 123 -4.27 -2.87 -14.60
C CYS A 123 -4.81 -1.61 -13.93
N PHE A 124 -3.95 -0.67 -13.51
CA PHE A 124 -4.34 0.58 -12.87
C PHE A 124 -4.11 1.75 -13.83
N THR A 125 -5.17 2.52 -14.07
CA THR A 125 -5.05 3.75 -14.88
C THR A 125 -4.53 4.90 -14.02
N SER A 126 -3.86 5.87 -14.65
CA SER A 126 -3.40 7.10 -13.97
C SER A 126 -4.55 7.86 -13.31
N ILE A 127 -5.75 7.84 -13.90
CA ILE A 127 -6.97 8.43 -13.34
C ILE A 127 -7.35 7.76 -12.02
N GLN A 128 -7.35 6.42 -11.97
CA GLN A 128 -7.67 5.70 -10.74
C GLN A 128 -6.60 5.88 -9.66
N VAL A 129 -5.32 5.97 -10.05
CA VAL A 129 -4.25 6.24 -9.08
C VAL A 129 -4.37 7.67 -8.52
N ALA A 130 -4.75 8.66 -9.33
CA ALA A 130 -5.07 10.00 -8.84
C ALA A 130 -6.26 9.98 -7.87
N GLU A 131 -7.33 9.24 -8.20
CA GLU A 131 -8.49 9.07 -7.32
C GLU A 131 -8.13 8.39 -5.99
N LEU A 132 -7.22 7.41 -6.02
CA LEU A 132 -6.71 6.77 -4.80
C LEU A 132 -6.10 7.80 -3.84
N HIS A 133 -5.21 8.65 -4.33
CA HIS A 133 -4.52 9.63 -3.48
C HIS A 133 -5.46 10.76 -3.05
N LYS A 134 -6.43 11.12 -3.88
CA LYS A 134 -7.51 12.05 -3.51
C LYS A 134 -8.38 11.51 -2.37
N ARG A 135 -8.82 10.26 -2.45
CA ARG A 135 -9.61 9.63 -1.37
C ARG A 135 -8.79 9.43 -0.11
N TRP A 136 -7.51 9.08 -0.25
CA TRP A 136 -6.61 8.93 0.89
C TRP A 136 -6.49 10.23 1.69
N ILE A 137 -6.24 11.37 1.03
CA ILE A 137 -6.15 12.66 1.72
C ILE A 137 -7.51 13.12 2.27
N ASN A 138 -8.62 12.88 1.56
CA ASN A 138 -9.95 13.18 2.07
C ASN A 138 -10.27 12.42 3.36
N ASN A 139 -9.88 11.14 3.45
CA ASN A 139 -10.06 10.37 4.69
C ASN A 139 -9.26 10.99 5.84
N LEU A 140 -8.01 11.41 5.60
CA LEU A 140 -7.19 12.08 6.63
C LEU A 140 -7.76 13.42 7.09
N ILE A 141 -8.35 14.19 6.17
CA ILE A 141 -9.03 15.46 6.48
C ILE A 141 -10.28 15.18 7.34
N ASN A 142 -11.08 14.18 6.95
CA ASN A 142 -12.34 13.85 7.61
C ASN A 142 -12.18 13.14 8.97
N ASP A 143 -11.15 12.30 9.15
CA ASP A 143 -10.84 11.64 10.43
C ASP A 143 -10.55 12.64 11.56
N ARG A 144 -10.37 13.93 11.23
CA ARG A 144 -10.10 15.01 12.17
C ARG A 144 -11.35 15.80 12.60
N ASN A 145 -12.43 15.73 11.82
CA ASN A 145 -13.69 16.42 12.09
C ASN A 145 -14.64 15.52 12.91
#